data_AF-A0A7W8JZ76-F1
#
_entry.id   AF-A0A7W8JZ76-F1
#
_cell.length_a   1.000
_cell.length_b   1.000
_cell.length_c   1.000
_cell.angle_alpha   90.00
_cell.angle_beta   90.00
_cell.angle_gamma   90.00
#
_symmetry.space_group_name_H-M   'P 1'
#
loop_
_entity.id
_entity.type
_entity.pdbx_description
1 polymer ?
#
loop_
_entity_poly.entity_id
_entity_poly.type
_entity_poly.pdbx_seq_one_letter_code
_entity_poly.pdbx_strand_id
1 'polypeptide(L)'
;MQDRSTPRNIRRTWKVDLYGTWGDGPSATVYLGSHTVTLCADASGAKTAEIDGEAQDSLERAVGYLADRDNTVTLLGEERLTVSQSPPTPVIGKARACALHKIMGLMGLPHAQHYALSAAALCEPWPLSTLADLTEGEAKIVWGHLCRLYPKAREVAAQLKGRQTQAAA
;
A
#
# COMPACT_ATOMS: atom_id res chain seq x y z
N MET A 1 14.34 3.92 -8.40
CA MET A 1 15.01 2.60 -8.47
C MET A 1 14.70 1.89 -7.15
N GLN A 2 13.82 0.89 -7.15
CA GLN A 2 13.44 0.19 -5.91
C GLN A 2 14.62 -0.64 -5.43
N ASP A 3 15.13 -0.33 -4.24
CA ASP A 3 16.15 -1.10 -3.55
C ASP A 3 15.56 -2.48 -3.18
N ARG A 4 16.01 -3.52 -3.89
CA ARG A 4 15.55 -4.91 -3.73
C ARG A 4 16.28 -5.65 -2.61
N SER A 5 17.14 -4.97 -1.84
CA SER A 5 18.01 -5.61 -0.84
C SER A 5 17.29 -5.97 0.46
N THR A 6 16.13 -5.36 0.76
CA THR A 6 15.40 -5.62 2.00
C THR A 6 14.23 -6.57 1.74
N PRO A 7 14.18 -7.76 2.38
CA PRO A 7 13.03 -8.65 2.33
C PRO A 7 11.79 -7.91 2.82
N ARG A 8 10.71 -7.96 2.05
CA ARG A 8 9.40 -7.40 2.39
C ARG A 8 8.34 -8.40 2.00
N ASN A 9 7.19 -8.31 2.66
CA ASN A 9 6.02 -9.12 2.32
C ASN A 9 6.31 -10.62 2.30
N ILE A 10 7.07 -11.08 3.27
CA ILE A 10 7.52 -12.47 3.33
C ILE A 10 7.52 -12.95 4.77
N ARG A 11 6.95 -14.13 4.98
CA ARG A 11 7.02 -14.89 6.21
C ARG A 11 7.71 -16.21 5.90
N ARG A 12 8.69 -16.58 6.70
CA ARG A 12 9.37 -17.87 6.61
C ARG A 12 9.39 -18.52 7.98
N THR A 13 9.16 -19.82 7.98
CA THR A 13 9.17 -20.63 9.19
C THR A 13 10.12 -21.80 9.00
N TRP A 14 10.99 -22.01 9.97
CA TRP A 14 11.98 -23.06 10.00
C TRP A 14 11.83 -23.90 11.26
N LYS A 15 12.16 -25.19 11.15
CA LYS A 15 12.52 -26.04 12.27
C LYS A 15 14.02 -25.93 12.48
N VAL A 16 14.45 -25.69 13.71
CA VAL A 16 15.86 -25.65 14.12
C VAL A 16 16.08 -26.77 15.11
N ASP A 17 16.90 -27.77 14.73
CA ASP A 17 17.34 -28.85 15.59
C ASP A 17 18.69 -28.47 16.21
N LEU A 18 18.75 -28.45 17.54
CA LEU A 18 19.90 -28.03 18.33
C LEU A 18 20.79 -29.21 18.69
N TYR A 19 22.09 -29.03 18.50
CA TYR A 19 23.11 -30.01 18.89
C TYR A 19 24.16 -29.35 19.78
N GLY A 20 24.69 -30.11 20.73
CA GLY A 20 25.81 -29.71 21.57
C GLY A 20 26.91 -30.77 21.57
N THR A 21 28.08 -30.42 22.09
CA THR A 21 29.18 -31.37 22.25
C THR A 21 29.11 -32.07 23.60
N TRP A 22 29.43 -33.37 23.63
CA TRP A 22 29.58 -34.13 24.86
C TRP A 22 31.05 -34.44 25.17
N GLY A 23 31.52 -33.96 26.32
CA GLY A 23 32.92 -34.09 26.75
C GLY A 23 33.85 -33.03 26.17
N ASP A 24 35.16 -33.22 26.35
CA ASP A 24 36.20 -32.23 25.99
C ASP A 24 36.58 -32.24 24.49
N GLY A 25 35.80 -32.90 23.63
CA GLY A 25 36.13 -33.04 22.21
C GLY A 25 34.91 -33.04 21.28
N PRO A 26 35.11 -32.70 19.98
CA PRO A 26 34.04 -32.64 18.97
C PRO A 26 33.55 -34.02 18.50
N SER A 27 33.96 -35.11 19.16
CA SER A 27 33.75 -36.48 18.72
C SER A 27 32.36 -37.04 19.01
N ALA A 28 31.54 -36.36 19.82
CA ALA A 28 30.15 -36.76 20.08
C ALA A 28 29.23 -35.52 20.09
N THR A 29 28.33 -35.46 19.12
CA THR A 29 27.22 -34.49 19.08
C THR A 29 25.99 -35.08 19.77
N VAL A 30 25.42 -34.35 20.71
CA VAL A 30 24.19 -34.71 21.42
C VAL A 30 23.07 -33.79 20.99
N TYR A 31 21.91 -34.39 20.69
CA TYR A 31 20.70 -33.64 20.38
C TYR A 31 20.14 -32.99 21.65
N LEU A 32 20.00 -31.66 21.64
CA LEU A 32 19.55 -30.86 22.78
C LEU A 32 18.06 -30.53 22.73
N GLY A 33 17.46 -30.51 21.53
CA GLY A 33 16.05 -30.17 21.34
C GLY A 33 15.79 -29.52 19.99
N SER A 34 14.59 -28.99 19.80
CA SER A 34 14.21 -28.30 18.57
C SER A 34 13.32 -27.10 18.85
N HIS A 35 13.44 -26.07 18.03
CA HIS A 35 12.55 -24.90 18.03
C HIS A 35 11.91 -24.69 16.65
N THR A 36 10.73 -24.08 16.64
CA THR A 36 10.12 -23.53 15.42
C THR A 36 10.35 -22.02 15.40
N VAL A 37 11.15 -21.55 14.46
CA VAL A 37 11.48 -20.13 14.31
C VAL A 37 10.72 -19.57 13.11
N THR A 38 9.99 -18.48 13.32
CA THR A 38 9.30 -17.76 12.25
C THR A 38 9.85 -16.34 12.16
N LEU A 39 10.27 -15.92 10.97
CA LEU A 39 10.61 -14.53 10.68
C LEU A 39 9.62 -13.95 9.67
N CYS A 40 9.13 -12.76 9.95
CA CYS A 40 8.22 -12.02 9.09
C CYS A 40 8.83 -10.67 8.74
N ALA A 41 8.70 -10.26 7.48
CA ALA A 41 8.91 -8.89 7.06
C ALA A 41 7.63 -8.38 6.38
N ASP A 42 7.06 -7.31 6.91
CA ASP A 42 5.80 -6.75 6.41
C ASP A 42 6.00 -5.87 5.16
N ALA A 43 4.93 -5.19 4.72
CA ALA A 43 4.96 -4.30 3.57
C ALA A 43 5.83 -3.05 3.77
N SER A 44 5.95 -2.58 5.02
CA SER A 44 6.81 -1.46 5.40
C SER A 44 8.29 -1.86 5.51
N GLY A 45 8.55 -3.17 5.58
CA GLY A 45 9.87 -3.73 5.85
C GLY A 45 10.19 -3.86 7.34
N ALA A 46 9.20 -3.65 8.22
CA ALA A 46 9.31 -3.98 9.62
C ALA A 46 9.41 -5.50 9.77
N LYS A 47 10.34 -5.94 10.62
CA LYS A 47 10.67 -7.35 10.81
C LYS A 47 10.24 -7.79 12.20
N THR A 48 9.61 -8.95 12.28
CA THR A 48 9.24 -9.58 13.55
C THR A 48 9.72 -11.02 13.59
N ALA A 49 9.86 -11.56 14.79
CA ALA A 49 10.26 -12.93 15.04
C ALA A 49 9.30 -13.61 16.01
N GLU A 50 9.06 -14.89 15.80
CA GLU A 50 8.37 -15.78 16.73
C GLU A 50 9.26 -17.02 16.94
N ILE A 51 9.33 -17.49 18.18
CA ILE A 51 10.00 -18.75 18.54
C ILE A 51 8.97 -19.59 19.27
N ASP A 52 8.70 -20.79 18.76
CA ASP A 52 7.67 -21.72 19.27
C ASP A 52 6.27 -21.07 19.38
N GLY A 53 5.99 -20.12 18.50
CA GLY A 53 4.73 -19.37 18.47
C GLY A 53 4.69 -18.16 19.41
N GLU A 54 5.73 -17.92 20.20
CA GLU A 54 5.81 -16.72 21.06
C GLU A 54 6.54 -15.58 20.34
N ALA A 55 5.90 -14.42 20.30
CA ALA A 55 6.49 -13.20 19.75
C ALA A 55 7.74 -12.79 20.53
N GLN A 56 8.79 -12.41 19.82
CA GLN A 56 10.06 -11.99 20.41
C GLN A 56 10.21 -10.46 20.33
N ASP A 57 10.71 -9.85 21.40
CA ASP A 57 10.99 -8.41 21.46
C ASP A 57 12.15 -7.99 20.54
N SER A 58 13.02 -8.94 20.16
CA SER A 58 14.15 -8.71 19.27
C SER A 58 14.36 -9.86 18.29
N LEU A 59 14.98 -9.56 17.15
CA LEU A 59 15.32 -10.56 16.12
C LEU A 59 16.57 -11.38 16.47
N GLU A 60 17.43 -10.87 17.37
CA GLU A 60 18.78 -11.40 17.59
C GLU A 60 18.77 -12.86 17.99
N ARG A 61 17.88 -13.24 18.91
CA ARG A 61 17.76 -14.63 19.36
C ARG A 61 17.30 -15.57 18.24
N ALA A 62 16.28 -15.16 17.48
CA ALA A 62 15.77 -15.96 16.37
C ALA A 62 16.81 -16.11 15.24
N VAL A 63 17.53 -15.03 14.93
CA VAL A 63 18.64 -15.07 13.96
C VAL A 63 19.79 -15.93 14.48
N GLY A 64 20.09 -15.87 15.78
CA GLY A 64 21.11 -16.70 16.42
C GLY A 64 20.85 -18.20 16.21
N TYR A 65 19.62 -18.65 16.45
CA TYR A 65 19.24 -20.05 16.18
C TYR A 65 19.43 -20.46 14.72
N LEU A 66 19.14 -19.57 13.78
CA LEU A 66 19.24 -19.84 12.33
C LEU A 66 20.67 -19.74 11.79
N ALA A 67 21.55 -18.97 12.45
CA ALA A 67 22.91 -18.69 11.98
C ALA A 67 23.97 -19.59 12.64
N ASP A 68 23.65 -20.23 13.76
CA ASP A 68 24.54 -21.19 14.41
C ASP A 68 24.80 -22.38 13.49
N ARG A 69 26.09 -22.73 13.33
CA ARG A 69 26.55 -23.76 12.42
C ARG A 69 26.35 -25.17 12.96
N ASP A 70 26.21 -25.30 14.27
CA ASP A 70 25.98 -26.60 14.91
C ASP A 70 24.50 -27.00 14.82
N ASN A 71 23.62 -26.05 14.48
CA ASN A 71 22.20 -26.31 14.31
C ASN A 71 21.87 -26.84 12.92
N THR A 72 20.92 -27.78 12.86
CA THR A 72 20.31 -28.20 11.60
C THR A 72 19.04 -27.40 11.35
N VAL A 73 19.00 -26.65 10.26
CA VAL A 73 17.88 -25.76 9.91
C VAL A 73 17.10 -26.33 8.72
N THR A 74 15.82 -26.60 8.92
CA THR A 74 14.91 -27.09 7.87
C THR A 74 13.81 -26.06 7.62
N LEU A 75 13.65 -25.58 6.39
CA LEU A 75 12.54 -24.70 6.02
C LEU A 75 11.22 -25.49 6.05
N LEU A 76 10.28 -25.07 6.90
CA LEU A 76 8.94 -25.66 7.00
C LEU A 76 7.96 -24.97 6.05
N GLY A 77 8.11 -23.67 5.84
CA GLY A 77 7.22 -22.91 4.98
C GLY A 77 7.74 -21.53 4.63
N GLU A 78 7.40 -21.09 3.42
CA GLU A 78 7.55 -19.71 2.98
C GLU A 78 6.19 -19.23 2.47
N GLU A 79 5.73 -18.11 3.02
CA GLU A 79 4.52 -17.42 2.58
C GLU A 79 4.92 -16.02 2.12
N ARG A 80 4.56 -15.67 0.89
CA ARG A 80 4.64 -14.28 0.42
C ARG A 80 3.35 -13.60 0.80
N LEU A 81 3.42 -12.69 1.78
CA LEU A 81 2.29 -11.88 2.20
C LEU A 81 1.89 -11.03 1.00
N THR A 82 0.74 -11.28 0.40
CA THR A 82 0.24 -10.36 -0.61
C THR A 82 0.03 -9.02 0.07
N VAL A 83 0.72 -7.98 -0.42
CA VAL A 83 0.27 -6.61 -0.16
C VAL A 83 -1.20 -6.64 -0.56
N SER A 84 -2.10 -6.49 0.40
CA SER A 84 -3.51 -6.40 0.11
C SER A 84 -3.65 -5.21 -0.81
N GLN A 85 -3.66 -5.46 -2.12
CA GLN A 85 -3.96 -4.48 -3.13
C GLN A 85 -5.40 -4.15 -2.80
N SER A 86 -5.62 -3.03 -2.10
CA SER A 86 -6.96 -2.51 -1.93
C SER A 86 -7.59 -2.54 -3.33
N PRO A 87 -8.82 -3.06 -3.46
CA PRO A 87 -9.47 -3.11 -4.77
C PRO A 87 -9.39 -1.71 -5.40
N PRO A 88 -9.18 -1.62 -6.72
CA PRO A 88 -9.01 -0.33 -7.38
C PRO A 88 -10.17 0.57 -6.95
N THR A 89 -9.84 1.69 -6.32
CA THR A 89 -10.86 2.59 -5.78
C THR A 89 -11.74 3.03 -6.95
N PRO A 90 -13.07 2.88 -6.85
CA PRO A 90 -13.94 3.21 -7.96
C PRO A 90 -13.76 4.68 -8.36
N VAL A 91 -13.50 4.89 -9.66
CA VAL A 91 -13.30 6.21 -10.26
C VAL A 91 -14.65 6.80 -10.71
N ILE A 92 -14.72 8.12 -10.84
CA ILE A 92 -15.94 8.84 -11.17
C ILE A 92 -16.40 8.60 -12.61
N GLY A 93 -15.48 8.20 -13.49
CA GLY A 93 -15.74 7.86 -14.89
C GLY A 93 -16.12 9.07 -15.77
N LYS A 94 -16.33 8.78 -17.06
CA LYS A 94 -16.51 9.79 -18.12
C LYS A 94 -17.71 10.71 -17.91
N ALA A 95 -18.83 10.18 -17.42
CA ALA A 95 -20.06 10.96 -17.26
C ALA A 95 -19.88 12.11 -16.26
N ARG A 96 -19.28 11.82 -15.10
CA ARG A 96 -19.04 12.82 -14.07
C ARG A 96 -17.86 13.72 -14.38
N ALA A 97 -16.81 13.18 -14.99
CA ALA A 97 -15.73 13.99 -15.55
C ALA A 97 -16.25 15.02 -16.56
N CYS A 98 -17.17 14.63 -17.45
CA CYS A 98 -17.79 15.53 -18.42
C CYS A 98 -18.61 16.64 -17.74
N ALA A 99 -19.37 16.31 -16.68
CA ALA A 99 -20.09 17.31 -15.90
C ALA A 99 -19.13 18.32 -15.23
N LEU A 100 -18.06 17.82 -14.58
CA LEU A 100 -17.04 18.67 -13.96
C LEU A 100 -16.36 19.57 -14.99
N HIS A 101 -15.99 19.02 -16.14
CA HIS A 101 -15.39 19.74 -17.25
C HIS A 101 -16.32 20.84 -17.80
N LYS A 102 -17.63 20.55 -17.94
CA LYS A 102 -18.63 21.56 -18.33
C LYS A 102 -18.75 22.67 -17.31
N ILE A 103 -18.74 22.36 -16.01
CA ILE A 103 -18.81 23.39 -14.97
C ILE A 103 -17.56 24.28 -15.03
N MET A 104 -16.36 23.72 -15.16
CA MET A 104 -15.13 24.50 -15.32
C MET A 104 -15.18 25.41 -16.55
N GLY A 105 -15.64 24.90 -17.69
CA GLY A 105 -15.81 25.72 -18.90
C GLY A 105 -16.85 26.84 -18.73
N LEU A 106 -17.96 26.58 -18.04
CA LEU A 106 -18.98 27.60 -17.73
C LEU A 106 -18.51 28.64 -16.71
N MET A 107 -17.50 28.34 -15.91
CA MET A 107 -16.78 29.32 -15.07
C MET A 107 -15.80 30.18 -15.87
N GLY A 108 -15.66 29.95 -17.18
CA GLY A 108 -14.76 30.69 -18.05
C GLY A 108 -13.32 30.20 -18.02
N LEU A 109 -13.05 29.02 -17.45
CA LEU A 109 -11.70 28.46 -17.48
C LEU A 109 -11.36 28.01 -18.91
N PRO A 110 -10.18 28.37 -19.43
CA PRO A 110 -9.68 27.78 -20.66
C PRO A 110 -9.52 26.27 -20.53
N HIS A 111 -9.84 25.53 -21.60
CA HIS A 111 -9.77 24.07 -21.63
C HIS A 111 -8.43 23.51 -21.11
N ALA A 112 -7.31 24.15 -21.50
CA ALA A 112 -5.97 23.74 -21.08
C ALA A 112 -5.73 23.84 -19.56
N GLN A 113 -6.49 24.68 -18.85
CA GLN A 113 -6.32 24.92 -17.41
C GLN A 113 -7.15 23.97 -16.54
N HIS A 114 -8.14 23.25 -17.09
CA HIS A 114 -9.00 22.36 -16.31
C HIS A 114 -8.20 21.28 -15.58
N TYR A 115 -7.25 20.67 -16.29
CA TYR A 115 -6.38 19.63 -15.76
C TYR A 115 -5.31 20.19 -14.80
N ALA A 116 -4.75 21.36 -15.10
CA ALA A 116 -3.76 22.01 -14.25
C ALA A 116 -4.35 22.46 -12.91
N LEU A 117 -5.57 23.01 -12.92
CA LEU A 117 -6.29 23.34 -11.68
C LEU A 117 -6.60 22.09 -10.86
N SER A 118 -7.01 21.01 -11.52
CA SER A 118 -7.31 19.75 -10.83
C SER A 118 -6.06 19.12 -10.23
N ALA A 119 -4.94 19.17 -10.94
CA ALA A 119 -3.63 18.76 -10.43
C ALA A 119 -3.23 19.60 -9.21
N ALA A 120 -3.35 20.93 -9.28
CA ALA A 120 -3.04 21.82 -8.17
C ALA A 120 -3.90 21.54 -6.92
N ALA A 121 -5.18 21.19 -7.10
CA ALA A 121 -6.06 20.80 -5.99
C ALA A 121 -5.60 19.51 -5.28
N LEU A 122 -4.95 18.60 -6.01
CA LEU A 122 -4.45 17.31 -5.53
C LEU A 122 -2.96 17.35 -5.14
N CYS A 123 -2.33 18.53 -5.22
CA CYS A 123 -0.87 18.69 -5.05
C CYS A 123 -0.03 17.86 -6.04
N GLU A 124 -0.57 17.63 -7.24
CA GLU A 124 0.14 16.94 -8.32
C GLU A 124 1.07 17.89 -9.08
N PRO A 125 2.31 17.48 -9.40
CA PRO A 125 3.32 18.36 -10.02
C PRO A 125 3.04 18.64 -11.51
N TRP A 126 2.16 17.87 -12.15
CA TRP A 126 1.86 17.97 -13.58
C TRP A 126 0.34 17.96 -13.82
N PRO A 127 -0.14 18.61 -14.90
CA PRO A 127 -1.56 18.54 -15.27
C PRO A 127 -2.04 17.09 -15.41
N LEU A 128 -3.24 16.81 -14.91
CA LEU A 128 -3.85 15.49 -15.06
C LEU A 128 -4.06 15.15 -16.54
N SER A 129 -3.86 13.89 -16.91
CA SER A 129 -4.17 13.43 -18.27
C SER A 129 -5.67 13.33 -18.54
N THR A 130 -6.47 13.04 -17.49
CA THR A 130 -7.92 12.92 -17.56
C THR A 130 -8.56 13.17 -16.19
N LEU A 131 -9.81 13.64 -16.18
CA LEU A 131 -10.62 13.75 -14.97
C LEU A 131 -11.42 12.46 -14.69
N ALA A 132 -11.51 11.55 -15.65
CA ALA A 132 -12.30 10.33 -15.53
C ALA A 132 -11.72 9.33 -14.52
N ASP A 133 -10.41 9.43 -14.27
CA ASP A 133 -9.65 8.52 -13.40
C ASP A 133 -9.63 9.01 -11.94
N LEU A 134 -10.24 10.16 -11.66
CA LEU A 134 -10.40 10.64 -10.29
C LEU A 134 -11.27 9.66 -9.51
N THR A 135 -10.85 9.33 -8.30
CA THR A 135 -11.70 8.70 -7.27
C THR A 135 -12.76 9.68 -6.78
N GLU A 136 -13.77 9.17 -6.06
CA GLU A 136 -14.75 10.03 -5.38
C GLU A 136 -14.12 11.04 -4.42
N GLY A 137 -13.07 10.64 -3.71
CA GLY A 137 -12.36 11.50 -2.77
C GLY A 137 -11.66 12.65 -3.48
N GLU A 138 -10.90 12.34 -4.52
CA GLU A 138 -10.17 13.34 -5.31
C GLU A 138 -11.14 14.28 -6.03
N ALA A 139 -12.22 13.77 -6.60
CA ALA A 139 -13.25 14.59 -7.23
C ALA A 139 -13.87 15.59 -6.24
N LYS A 140 -14.08 15.20 -4.97
CA LYS A 140 -14.55 16.10 -3.91
C LYS A 140 -13.51 17.17 -3.57
N ILE A 141 -12.22 16.81 -3.53
CA ILE A 141 -11.13 17.76 -3.29
C ILE A 141 -11.07 18.79 -4.42
N VAL A 142 -11.04 18.32 -5.67
CA VAL A 142 -11.06 19.17 -6.87
C VAL A 142 -12.29 20.09 -6.87
N TRP A 143 -13.47 19.54 -6.57
CA TRP A 143 -14.70 20.33 -6.48
C TRP A 143 -14.65 21.40 -5.38
N GLY A 144 -14.16 21.04 -4.20
CA GLY A 144 -14.00 21.95 -3.07
C GLY A 144 -13.01 23.08 -3.39
N HIS A 145 -11.90 22.75 -4.05
CA HIS A 145 -10.91 23.70 -4.53
C HIS A 145 -11.49 24.65 -5.58
N LEU A 146 -12.20 24.11 -6.58
CA LEU A 146 -12.89 24.90 -7.60
C LEU A 146 -13.90 25.86 -6.97
N CYS A 147 -14.73 25.40 -6.03
CA CYS A 147 -15.69 26.27 -5.34
C CYS A 147 -15.03 27.37 -4.50
N ARG A 148 -13.82 27.12 -3.99
CA ARG A 148 -13.06 28.12 -3.20
C ARG A 148 -12.54 29.24 -4.11
N LEU A 149 -12.04 28.88 -5.29
CA LEU A 149 -11.51 29.84 -6.27
C LEU A 149 -12.63 30.53 -7.06
N TYR A 150 -13.72 29.83 -7.32
CA TYR A 150 -14.86 30.28 -8.10
C TYR A 150 -16.16 30.05 -7.31
N PRO A 151 -16.55 31.00 -6.42
CA PRO A 151 -17.72 30.83 -5.55
C PRO A 151 -19.03 30.54 -6.30
N LYS A 152 -19.17 31.06 -7.53
CA LYS A 152 -20.33 30.83 -8.42
C LYS A 152 -20.41 29.40 -9.00
N ALA A 153 -19.38 28.56 -8.82
CA ALA A 153 -19.37 27.20 -9.37
C ALA A 153 -20.56 26.37 -8.87
N ARG A 154 -20.97 26.55 -7.61
CA ARG A 154 -22.10 25.83 -7.01
C ARG A 154 -23.43 26.14 -7.69
N GLU A 155 -23.66 27.41 -8.01
CA GLU A 155 -24.88 27.86 -8.71
C GLU A 155 -24.95 27.26 -10.12
N VAL A 156 -23.84 27.29 -10.85
CA VAL A 156 -23.75 26.73 -12.20
C VAL A 156 -23.93 25.21 -12.19
N ALA A 157 -23.37 24.50 -11.21
CA ALA A 157 -23.61 23.07 -11.06
C ALA A 157 -25.09 22.76 -10.82
N ALA A 158 -25.77 23.55 -9.98
CA ALA A 158 -27.20 23.38 -9.71
C ALA A 158 -28.05 23.62 -10.98
N GLN A 159 -27.75 24.66 -11.75
CA GLN A 159 -28.42 24.94 -13.03
C GLN A 159 -28.21 23.82 -14.06
N LEU A 160 -26.98 23.30 -14.16
CA LEU A 160 -26.64 22.22 -15.08
C LEU A 160 -27.38 20.93 -14.72
N LYS A 161 -27.48 20.60 -13.43
CA LYS A 161 -28.28 19.47 -12.94
C LYS A 161 -29.76 19.64 -13.27
N GLY A 162 -30.33 20.82 -13.04
CA GLY A 162 -31.73 21.13 -13.36
C GLY A 162 -32.07 20.93 -14.84
N ARG A 163 -31.18 21.39 -15.74
CA ARG A 163 -31.34 21.19 -17.20
C ARG A 163 -31.28 19.72 -17.60
N GLN A 164 -30.38 18.94 -16.99
CA GLN A 164 -30.27 17.51 -17.27
C GLN A 164 -31.50 16.73 -16.82
N THR A 165 -32.10 17.09 -15.67
CA THR A 165 -33.34 16.48 -15.19
C THR A 165 -34.52 16.82 -16.10
N GLN A 166 -34.62 18.06 -16.59
CA GLN A 166 -35.68 18.47 -17.53
C GLN A 166 -35.56 17.80 -18.90
N ALA A 167 -34.35 17.55 -19.38
CA ALA A 167 -34.12 16.88 -20.67
C ALA A 167 -34.36 15.36 -20.64
N ALA A 168 -34.50 14.76 -19.46
CA ALA A 168 -34.71 13.33 -19.26
C ALA A 168 -36.16 12.96 -18.88
N ALA A 169 -37.04 13.96 -18.75
CA ALA A 169 -38.47 13.82 -18.50
C ALA A 169 -39.25 13.96 -19.81
#